data_AF-A0AAD8ZTB9-F1
#
_entry.id   AF-A0AAD8ZTB9-F1
#
_cell.length_a   1.000
_cell.length_b   1.000
_cell.length_c   1.000
_cell.angle_alpha   90.00
_cell.angle_beta   90.00
_cell.angle_gamma   90.00
#
_symmetry.space_group_name_H-M   'P 1'
#
loop_
_entity.id
_entity.type
_entity.pdbx_description
1 polymer ?
#
loop_
_entity_poly.entity_id
_entity_poly.type
_entity_poly.pdbx_seq_one_letter_code
_entity_poly.pdbx_strand_id
1 'polypeptide(L)'
;MNQLSGKLRVIPAVTYLKQFASDRSHMKYSNGAWRMPPPAYPCIQTTESKMNLDDFISMDATVGCGEVYKLSDFVDRMHRKSC
;
A
#
# COMPACT_ATOMS: atom_id res chain seq x y z
N MET A 1 -14.71 -8.12 -23.36
CA MET A 1 -14.77 -7.10 -22.28
C MET A 1 -13.80 -7.55 -21.19
N ASN A 2 -12.69 -6.83 -20.99
CA ASN A 2 -11.80 -7.12 -19.86
C ASN A 2 -12.48 -6.63 -18.59
N GLN A 3 -12.91 -7.55 -17.74
CA GLN A 3 -13.43 -7.22 -16.43
C GLN A 3 -12.24 -6.77 -15.57
N LEU A 4 -12.25 -5.51 -15.11
CA LEU A 4 -11.30 -5.02 -14.11
C LEU A 4 -11.51 -5.87 -12.84
N SER A 5 -10.64 -6.86 -12.63
CA SER A 5 -10.65 -7.66 -11.40
C SER A 5 -9.71 -7.00 -10.39
N GLY A 6 -10.30 -6.34 -9.39
CA GLY A 6 -9.54 -5.73 -8.30
C GLY A 6 -8.78 -6.78 -7.49
N LYS A 7 -7.51 -6.49 -7.18
CA LYS A 7 -6.74 -7.19 -6.15
C LYS A 7 -6.62 -6.32 -4.92
N LEU A 8 -6.50 -6.96 -3.76
CA LEU A 8 -6.39 -6.31 -2.46
C LEU A 8 -5.14 -6.82 -1.75
N ARG A 9 -4.23 -5.93 -1.36
CA ARG A 9 -3.19 -6.25 -0.39
C ARG A 9 -3.71 -5.94 1.01
N VAL A 10 -3.78 -6.95 1.88
CA VAL A 10 -4.28 -6.85 3.24
C VAL A 10 -3.10 -6.94 4.20
N ILE A 11 -2.91 -5.88 4.98
CA ILE A 11 -1.77 -5.73 5.88
C ILE A 11 -2.30 -5.51 7.30
N PRO A 12 -1.83 -6.26 8.31
CA PRO A 12 -2.16 -5.98 9.69
C PRO A 12 -1.77 -4.55 10.06
N ALA A 13 -2.65 -3.82 10.76
CA ALA A 13 -2.43 -2.41 11.08
C ALA A 13 -1.11 -2.16 11.82
N VAL A 14 -0.76 -3.02 12.77
CA VAL A 14 0.52 -2.95 13.51
C VAL A 14 1.71 -3.09 12.58
N THR A 15 1.64 -3.97 11.57
CA THR A 15 2.68 -4.14 10.56
C THR A 15 2.78 -2.89 9.66
N TYR A 16 1.64 -2.34 9.22
CA TYR A 16 1.61 -1.12 8.41
C TYR A 16 2.28 0.05 9.14
N LEU A 17 1.91 0.30 10.40
CA LEU A 17 2.51 1.37 11.21
C LEU A 17 4.01 1.18 11.45
N LYS A 18 4.49 -0.07 11.53
CA LYS A 18 5.90 -0.37 11.76
C LYS A 18 6.76 -0.28 10.49
N GLN A 19 6.20 -0.55 9.32
CA GLN A 19 6.99 -0.80 8.10
C GLN A 19 6.75 0.20 6.97
N PHE A 20 5.63 0.92 6.97
CA PHE A 20 5.30 1.82 5.88
C PHE A 20 6.18 3.09 5.90
N ALA A 21 6.76 3.42 4.74
CA ALA A 21 7.52 4.64 4.54
C ALA A 21 7.24 5.27 3.17
N SER A 22 7.04 6.59 3.15
CA SER A 22 6.94 7.36 1.92
C SER A 22 7.51 8.76 2.08
N ASP A 23 8.53 9.05 1.27
CA ASP A 23 9.14 10.36 1.11
C ASP A 23 8.32 11.30 0.20
N ARG A 24 7.20 10.79 -0.35
CA ARG A 24 6.28 11.49 -1.25
C ARG A 24 6.89 11.87 -2.61
N SER A 25 8.06 11.37 -2.96
CA SER A 25 8.74 11.66 -4.23
C SER A 25 7.88 11.37 -5.47
N HIS A 26 7.08 10.30 -5.43
CA HIS A 26 6.13 9.94 -6.50
C HIS A 26 5.07 11.03 -6.81
N MET A 27 4.80 11.93 -5.86
CA MET A 27 3.87 13.06 -6.02
C MET A 27 4.53 14.31 -6.57
N LYS A 28 5.82 14.28 -6.91
CA LYS A 28 6.49 15.38 -7.61
C LYS A 28 6.49 15.14 -9.11
N TYR A 29 6.44 16.22 -9.87
CA TYR A 29 6.82 16.21 -11.29
C TYR A 29 8.35 16.21 -11.41
N SER A 30 8.85 15.96 -12.63
CA SER A 30 10.30 16.00 -12.92
C SER A 30 10.94 17.36 -12.64
N ASN A 31 10.17 18.45 -12.71
CA ASN A 31 10.62 19.80 -12.37
C ASN A 31 10.59 20.11 -10.86
N GLY A 32 10.25 19.13 -10.01
CA GLY A 32 10.20 19.27 -8.56
C GLY A 32 8.91 19.90 -8.00
N ALA A 33 7.99 20.38 -8.85
CA ALA A 33 6.70 20.87 -8.43
C ALA A 33 5.80 19.73 -7.94
N TRP A 34 4.92 20.01 -6.98
CA TRP A 34 3.99 19.03 -6.43
C TRP A 34 2.78 18.85 -7.35
N ARG A 35 2.39 17.59 -7.60
CA ARG A 35 1.13 17.23 -8.30
C ARG A 35 -0.09 17.65 -7.49
N MET A 36 -0.01 17.52 -6.17
CA MET A 36 -1.00 17.95 -5.19
C MET A 36 -0.26 18.44 -3.93
N PRO A 37 -0.81 19.41 -3.17
CA PRO A 37 -0.19 19.86 -1.93
C PRO A 37 0.09 18.68 -0.99
N PRO A 38 1.32 18.52 -0.48
CA PRO A 38 1.62 17.44 0.45
C PRO A 38 0.94 17.72 1.80
N PRO A 39 0.62 16.68 2.58
CA PRO A 39 0.17 16.87 3.95
C PRO A 39 1.18 17.68 4.79
N ALA A 40 0.68 18.51 5.71
CA ALA A 40 1.51 19.42 6.50
C ALA A 40 2.43 18.73 7.53
N TYR A 41 2.11 17.50 7.92
CA TYR A 41 2.97 16.71 8.82
C TYR A 41 4.20 16.17 8.07
N PRO A 42 5.31 15.85 8.76
CA PRO A 42 6.50 15.27 8.16
C PRO A 42 6.24 13.97 7.38
N CYS A 43 7.13 13.58 6.47
CA CYS A 43 7.02 12.30 5.79
C CYS A 43 7.02 11.14 6.78
N ILE A 44 6.19 10.12 6.51
CA ILE A 44 6.17 8.89 7.29
C ILE A 44 7.40 8.08 6.85
N GLN A 45 8.24 7.74 7.82
CA GLN A 45 9.49 7.00 7.60
C GLN A 45 9.71 6.06 8.78
N THR A 46 10.48 5.00 8.53
CA THR A 46 10.92 4.06 9.56
C THR A 46 12.43 4.14 9.72
N THR A 47 12.99 3.39 10.67
CA THR A 47 14.43 3.24 10.81
C THR A 47 15.08 2.53 9.61
N GLU A 48 14.31 1.71 8.91
CA GLU A 48 14.78 0.86 7.80
C GLU A 48 14.56 1.50 6.42
N SER A 49 13.54 2.35 6.24
CA SER A 49 13.22 2.93 4.94
C SER A 49 12.64 4.34 5.02
N LYS A 50 12.93 5.13 3.99
CA LYS A 50 12.31 6.43 3.70
C LYS A 50 11.26 6.34 2.58
N MET A 51 11.31 5.31 1.76
CA MET A 51 10.42 5.13 0.62
C MET A 51 10.35 3.65 0.26
N ASN A 52 9.21 3.03 0.52
CA ASN A 52 8.89 1.66 0.09
C ASN A 52 7.46 1.54 -0.42
N LEU A 53 6.84 2.67 -0.82
CA LEU A 53 5.45 2.71 -1.26
C LEU A 53 5.15 1.69 -2.38
N ASP A 54 6.09 1.48 -3.30
CA ASP A 54 5.92 0.54 -4.41
C ASP A 54 5.71 -0.90 -3.93
N ASP A 55 6.31 -1.29 -2.79
CA ASP A 55 6.12 -2.62 -2.19
C ASP A 55 4.69 -2.81 -1.66
N PHE A 56 4.06 -1.72 -1.20
CA PHE A 56 2.67 -1.70 -0.72
C PHE A 56 1.65 -1.59 -1.87
N ILE A 57 2.03 -0.96 -2.99
CA ILE A 57 1.21 -0.89 -4.21
C ILE A 57 1.27 -2.20 -5.00
N SER A 58 2.43 -2.87 -5.00
CA SER A 58 2.63 -4.12 -5.73
C SER A 58 1.59 -5.17 -5.30
N MET A 59 1.05 -5.88 -6.29
CA MET A 59 0.14 -7.01 -6.09
C MET A 59 0.83 -8.35 -6.37
N ASP A 60 2.16 -8.36 -6.40
CA ASP A 60 2.98 -9.57 -6.34
C ASP A 60 3.07 -10.04 -4.88
N ALA A 61 2.59 -11.26 -4.62
CA ALA A 61 2.57 -11.84 -3.28
C ALA A 61 3.99 -12.10 -2.71
N THR A 62 5.03 -12.07 -3.55
CA THR A 62 6.43 -12.21 -3.13
C THR A 62 7.09 -10.90 -2.72
N VAL A 63 6.43 -9.76 -2.96
CA VAL A 63 6.92 -8.42 -2.65
C VAL A 63 6.21 -7.86 -1.43
N GLY A 64 6.93 -7.10 -0.59
CA GLY A 64 6.37 -6.36 0.54
C GLY A 64 5.85 -7.24 1.67
N CYS A 65 4.88 -6.72 2.44
CA CYS A 65 4.27 -7.43 3.57
C CYS A 65 2.75 -7.60 3.41
N GLY A 66 2.17 -8.43 4.27
CA GLY A 66 0.76 -8.79 4.20
C GLY A 66 0.46 -9.84 3.13
N GLU A 67 -0.82 -10.00 2.81
CA GLU A 67 -1.31 -11.01 1.89
C GLU A 67 -2.06 -10.35 0.72
N VAL A 68 -1.88 -10.86 -0.50
CA VAL A 68 -2.57 -10.37 -1.70
C VAL A 68 -3.73 -11.31 -2.05
N TYR A 69 -4.91 -10.74 -2.25
CA TYR A 69 -6.15 -11.45 -2.58
C TYR A 69 -6.73 -10.98 -3.90
N LYS A 70 -7.43 -11.89 -4.58
CA LYS A 70 -8.50 -11.48 -5.50
C LYS A 70 -9.69 -10.97 -4.67
N LEU A 71 -10.49 -10.07 -5.22
CA LEU A 71 -11.65 -9.53 -4.53
C LEU A 71 -12.60 -10.62 -4.01
N SER A 72 -12.92 -11.64 -4.83
CA SER A 72 -13.77 -12.78 -4.42
C SER A 72 -13.22 -13.50 -3.20
N ASP A 73 -11.93 -13.82 -3.23
CA ASP A 73 -11.27 -14.61 -2.19
C ASP A 73 -11.21 -13.84 -0.87
N PHE A 74 -11.03 -12.52 -0.95
CA PHE A 74 -11.08 -11.64 0.21
C PHE A 74 -12.47 -11.63 0.85
N VAL A 75 -13.52 -11.46 0.03
CA VAL A 75 -14.92 -11.44 0.51
C VAL A 75 -15.25 -12.76 1.21
N ASP A 76 -14.90 -13.90 0.61
CA ASP A 76 -15.11 -15.22 1.21
C ASP A 76 -14.37 -15.39 2.54
N ARG A 77 -13.12 -14.89 2.62
CA ARG A 77 -12.31 -14.97 3.83
C ARG A 77 -12.91 -14.17 4.98
N MET A 78 -13.38 -12.95 4.71
CA MET A 78 -13.90 -12.07 5.76
C MET A 78 -15.23 -12.59 6.32
N HIS A 79 -16.09 -13.18 5.49
CA HIS A 79 -17.34 -13.81 5.96
C HIS A 79 -17.08 -15.04 6.84
N ARG A 80 -16.07 -15.86 6.53
CA ARG A 80 -15.74 -17.06 7.33
C ARG A 80 -15.19 -16.76 8.73
N LYS A 81 -14.68 -15.55 8.98
CA LYS A 81 -14.12 -15.17 10.30
C LYS A 81 -15.13 -14.56 11.28
N SER A 82 -16.41 -14.46 10.89
CA SER A 82 -17.49 -13.93 11.74
C SER A 82 -18.30 -15.01 12.47
N CYS A 83 -17.81 -16.25 12.54
CA CYS A 83 -18.38 -17.34 13.32
C CYS A 83 -17.38 -17.82 14.38
#